data_AF-A0A7C5JHI6-F1
#
_entry.id   AF-A0A7C5JHI6-F1
#
_cell.length_a   1.000
_cell.length_b   1.000
_cell.length_c   1.000
_cell.angle_alpha   90.00
_cell.angle_beta   90.00
_cell.angle_gamma   90.00
#
_symmetry.space_group_name_H-M   'P 1'
#
loop_
_entity.id
_entity.type
_entity.pdbx_description
1 polymer ?
#
loop_
_entity_poly.entity_id
_entity_poly.type
_entity_poly.pdbx_seq_one_letter_code
_entity_poly.pdbx_strand_id
1 'polypeptide(L)'
;EVIQDLATNGRDGKGMIIVFATGNDAQDMGNDESAIPEVIAVGSTDKDNLRAWYSNYGANMDVVAPGGFDIGITTLDPVGENGIATLNDDYLLANDEESFIGTSSSAPIVSGVIALMLEQNPNLTRIEIVDSLKTSSDKIGNVEYVNGWNEYYGYGKINVGRLLGE
;
A
#
# COMPACT_ATOMS: atom_id res chain seq x y z
N GLU A 1 11.26 11.62 -15.02
CA GLU A 1 11.54 13.06 -14.86
C GLU A 1 10.54 13.72 -13.89
N VAL A 2 9.24 13.80 -14.21
CA VAL A 2 8.23 14.45 -13.32
C VAL A 2 8.17 13.82 -11.91
N ILE A 3 8.10 12.50 -11.80
CA ILE A 3 8.04 11.82 -10.49
C ILE A 3 9.27 12.14 -9.65
N GLN A 4 10.46 12.13 -10.26
CA GLN A 4 11.70 12.44 -9.57
C GLN A 4 11.76 13.89 -9.11
N ASP A 5 11.32 14.84 -9.94
CA ASP A 5 11.23 16.25 -9.58
C ASP A 5 10.26 16.46 -8.39
N LEU A 6 9.06 15.87 -8.44
CA LEU A 6 8.10 15.95 -7.35
C LEU A 6 8.63 15.32 -6.05
N ALA A 7 9.25 14.14 -6.14
CA ALA A 7 9.82 13.42 -5.00
C ALA A 7 11.02 14.13 -4.37
N THR A 8 11.70 15.01 -5.12
CA THR A 8 12.86 15.77 -4.63
C THR A 8 12.48 17.18 -4.18
N ASN A 9 11.74 17.91 -5.01
CA ASN A 9 11.52 19.35 -4.86
C ASN A 9 10.12 19.69 -4.30
N GLY A 10 9.17 18.74 -4.34
CA GLY A 10 7.83 18.93 -3.79
C GLY A 10 7.86 19.23 -2.28
N ARG A 11 6.79 19.86 -1.77
CA ARG A 11 6.66 20.25 -0.34
C ARG A 11 7.87 21.05 0.17
N ASP A 12 8.25 22.10 -0.54
CA ASP A 12 9.40 22.97 -0.20
C ASP A 12 10.72 22.21 -0.05
N GLY A 13 10.97 21.23 -0.92
CA GLY A 13 12.17 20.38 -0.88
C GLY A 13 12.13 19.23 0.13
N LYS A 14 11.00 19.00 0.81
CA LYS A 14 10.79 17.80 1.66
C LYS A 14 10.50 16.54 0.85
N GLY A 15 10.16 16.70 -0.42
CA GLY A 15 9.72 15.64 -1.30
C GLY A 15 8.23 15.36 -1.18
N MET A 16 7.55 15.28 -2.32
CA MET A 16 6.18 14.77 -2.40
C MET A 16 6.19 13.26 -2.17
N ILE A 17 5.22 12.77 -1.39
CA ILE A 17 4.98 11.33 -1.26
C ILE A 17 4.11 10.90 -2.44
N ILE A 18 4.54 9.84 -3.12
CA ILE A 18 3.85 9.27 -4.27
C ILE A 18 3.72 7.78 -4.01
N VAL A 19 2.48 7.28 -3.93
CA VAL A 19 2.18 5.88 -3.60
C VAL A 19 1.57 5.21 -4.83
N PHE A 20 2.11 4.07 -5.21
CA PHE A 20 1.63 3.28 -6.34
C PHE A 20 1.27 1.86 -5.89
N ALA A 21 0.13 1.37 -6.37
CA ALA A 21 -0.19 -0.04 -6.31
C ALA A 21 0.71 -0.81 -7.29
N THR A 22 1.14 -2.02 -6.91
CA THR A 22 2.10 -2.79 -7.74
C THR A 22 1.44 -3.52 -8.91
N GLY A 23 0.11 -3.62 -8.93
CA GLY A 23 -0.65 -4.35 -9.94
C GLY A 23 -1.13 -5.74 -9.49
N ASN A 24 -2.00 -6.36 -10.29
CA ASN A 24 -2.81 -7.51 -9.89
C ASN A 24 -2.68 -8.71 -10.85
N ASP A 25 -1.51 -8.91 -11.45
CA ASP A 25 -1.27 -9.92 -12.49
C ASP A 25 -0.43 -11.11 -12.00
N ALA A 26 -0.13 -11.16 -10.70
CA ALA A 26 0.73 -12.16 -10.07
C ALA A 26 2.12 -12.29 -10.72
N GLN A 27 2.69 -11.17 -11.16
CA GLN A 27 3.94 -11.13 -11.90
C GLN A 27 4.97 -10.16 -11.30
N ASP A 28 6.19 -10.23 -11.82
CA ASP A 28 7.21 -9.22 -11.54
C ASP A 28 6.78 -7.86 -12.11
N MET A 29 6.91 -6.80 -11.32
CA MET A 29 6.57 -5.41 -11.69
C MET A 29 7.38 -4.88 -12.87
N GLY A 30 8.56 -5.43 -13.17
CA GLY A 30 9.36 -5.08 -14.33
C GLY A 30 9.69 -3.58 -14.41
N ASN A 31 9.19 -2.91 -15.46
CA ASN A 31 9.42 -1.48 -15.71
C ASN A 31 8.14 -0.64 -15.55
N ASP A 32 7.17 -1.12 -14.77
CA ASP A 32 5.95 -0.39 -14.41
C ASP A 32 6.25 0.89 -13.61
N GLU A 33 5.34 1.86 -13.59
CA GLU A 33 5.49 3.08 -12.79
C GLU A 33 5.66 2.79 -11.29
N SER A 34 5.09 1.69 -10.80
CA SER A 34 5.28 1.21 -9.42
C SER A 34 6.73 0.78 -9.12
N ALA A 35 7.55 0.49 -10.14
CA ALA A 35 8.96 0.13 -9.98
C ALA A 35 9.90 1.36 -9.93
N ILE A 36 9.38 2.58 -10.04
CA ILE A 36 10.21 3.80 -9.96
C ILE A 36 10.76 3.98 -8.53
N PRO A 37 12.08 4.13 -8.31
CA PRO A 37 12.65 4.21 -6.95
C PRO A 37 12.10 5.34 -6.07
N GLU A 38 11.61 6.41 -6.70
CA GLU A 38 11.01 7.57 -6.02
C GLU A 38 9.54 7.36 -5.62
N VAL A 39 8.86 6.30 -6.05
CA VAL A 39 7.52 5.98 -5.53
C VAL A 39 7.61 5.10 -4.27
N ILE A 40 6.48 4.91 -3.60
CA ILE A 40 6.30 3.89 -2.57
C ILE A 40 5.44 2.80 -3.21
N ALA A 41 6.05 1.66 -3.50
CA ALA A 41 5.40 0.52 -4.15
C ALA A 41 4.67 -0.35 -3.11
N VAL A 42 3.35 -0.49 -3.28
CA VAL A 42 2.46 -1.17 -2.32
C VAL A 42 1.85 -2.43 -2.92
N GLY A 43 2.23 -3.58 -2.34
CA GLY A 43 1.57 -4.86 -2.61
C GLY A 43 0.43 -5.16 -1.65
N SER A 44 -0.28 -6.26 -1.93
CA SER A 44 -1.50 -6.68 -1.22
C SER A 44 -1.30 -7.96 -0.43
N THR A 45 -1.95 -8.00 0.74
CA THR A 45 -2.04 -9.18 1.61
C THR A 45 -3.49 -9.53 1.90
N ASP A 46 -3.70 -10.80 2.20
CA ASP A 46 -4.96 -11.32 2.70
C ASP A 46 -5.09 -11.21 4.23
N LYS A 47 -6.23 -11.65 4.75
CA LYS A 47 -6.54 -11.65 6.19
C LYS A 47 -5.58 -12.51 7.03
N ASP A 48 -4.90 -13.48 6.42
CA ASP A 48 -3.99 -14.40 7.09
C ASP A 48 -2.52 -13.93 7.01
N ASN A 49 -2.30 -12.71 6.52
CA ASN A 49 -0.98 -12.11 6.27
C ASN A 49 -0.14 -12.88 5.25
N LEU A 50 -0.80 -13.49 4.27
CA LEU A 50 -0.15 -14.04 3.09
C LEU A 50 -0.29 -13.04 1.94
N ARG A 51 0.67 -13.05 1.01
CA ARG A 51 0.56 -12.26 -0.22
C ARG A 51 -0.72 -12.66 -0.95
N ALA A 52 -1.57 -11.69 -1.28
CA ALA A 52 -2.74 -11.95 -2.08
C ALA A 52 -2.29 -12.55 -3.43
N TRP A 53 -2.96 -13.61 -3.90
CA TRP A 53 -2.45 -14.41 -5.02
C TRP A 53 -2.15 -13.58 -6.29
N TYR A 54 -2.95 -12.53 -6.52
CA TYR A 54 -2.84 -11.61 -7.65
C TYR A 54 -1.75 -10.54 -7.49
N SER A 55 -1.25 -10.25 -6.28
CA SER A 55 -0.36 -9.10 -6.05
C SER A 55 0.95 -9.25 -6.81
N ASN A 56 1.30 -8.26 -7.63
CA ASN A 56 2.61 -8.19 -8.25
C ASN A 56 3.72 -8.02 -7.19
N TYR A 57 4.93 -8.41 -7.57
CA TYR A 57 6.12 -8.47 -6.71
C TYR A 57 7.37 -7.98 -7.48
N GLY A 58 8.53 -7.91 -6.82
CA GLY A 58 9.78 -7.61 -7.52
C GLY A 58 10.75 -6.73 -6.72
N ALA A 59 11.85 -6.34 -7.37
CA ALA A 59 13.00 -5.70 -6.73
C ALA A 59 12.72 -4.33 -6.10
N ASN A 60 11.67 -3.64 -6.53
CA ASN A 60 11.32 -2.29 -6.07
C ASN A 60 10.14 -2.27 -5.09
N MET A 61 9.75 -3.43 -4.53
CA MET A 61 8.73 -3.49 -3.49
C MET A 61 9.14 -2.73 -2.23
N ASP A 62 8.29 -1.83 -1.73
CA ASP A 62 8.52 -1.13 -0.47
C ASP A 62 7.77 -1.77 0.69
N VAL A 63 6.45 -1.88 0.60
CA VAL A 63 5.64 -2.43 1.69
C VAL A 63 4.45 -3.17 1.15
N VAL A 64 3.78 -3.91 2.02
CA VAL A 64 2.45 -4.43 1.75
C VAL A 64 1.44 -3.89 2.76
N ALA A 65 0.19 -3.84 2.35
CA ALA A 65 -0.93 -3.56 3.23
C ALA A 65 -2.06 -4.58 2.98
N PRO A 66 -3.08 -4.66 3.85
CA PRO A 66 -4.29 -5.39 3.52
C PRO A 66 -4.85 -4.90 2.19
N GLY A 67 -5.14 -5.80 1.28
CA GLY A 67 -5.86 -5.49 0.04
C GLY A 67 -6.77 -6.62 -0.40
N GLY A 68 -6.72 -7.73 0.33
CA GLY A 68 -7.76 -8.72 0.38
C GLY A 68 -7.52 -9.95 -0.47
N PHE A 69 -8.27 -10.97 -0.09
CA PHE A 69 -8.55 -12.24 -0.74
C PHE A 69 -9.57 -12.88 0.23
N ASP A 70 -10.78 -13.17 -0.22
CA ASP A 70 -12.00 -13.46 0.58
C ASP A 70 -12.53 -12.31 1.46
N ILE A 71 -11.68 -11.39 1.94
CA ILE A 71 -12.08 -10.17 2.65
C ILE A 71 -11.37 -8.97 2.00
N GLY A 72 -12.12 -8.04 1.42
CA GLY A 72 -11.65 -6.78 0.85
C GLY A 72 -11.71 -5.60 1.82
N ILE A 73 -11.90 -4.40 1.28
CA ILE A 73 -12.06 -3.16 2.05
C ILE A 73 -13.45 -2.61 1.83
N THR A 74 -14.05 -2.06 2.90
CA THR A 74 -15.33 -1.38 2.81
C THR A 74 -15.21 -0.07 2.04
N THR A 75 -16.01 0.09 0.99
CA THR A 75 -16.09 1.32 0.19
C THR A 75 -17.53 1.76 0.03
N LEU A 76 -17.74 2.94 -0.57
CA LEU A 76 -19.07 3.35 -1.01
C LEU A 76 -19.49 2.53 -2.23
N ASP A 77 -20.78 2.22 -2.32
CA ASP A 77 -21.38 1.68 -3.54
C ASP A 77 -21.60 2.82 -4.56
N PRO A 78 -21.39 2.60 -5.87
CA PRO A 78 -21.74 3.60 -6.87
C PRO A 78 -23.22 3.98 -6.83
N VAL A 79 -23.50 5.28 -6.88
CA VAL A 79 -24.89 5.78 -6.85
C VAL A 79 -25.62 5.44 -8.15
N GLY A 80 -26.89 5.02 -8.02
CA GLY A 80 -27.81 4.83 -9.14
C GLY A 80 -27.84 3.40 -9.67
N GLU A 81 -28.16 3.22 -10.96
CA GLU A 81 -28.33 1.90 -11.58
C GLU A 81 -27.01 1.09 -11.69
N ASN A 82 -25.87 1.71 -11.38
CA ASN A 82 -24.55 1.07 -11.36
C ASN A 82 -24.16 0.54 -9.97
N GLY A 83 -25.00 0.71 -8.95
CA GLY A 83 -24.78 0.13 -7.63
C GLY A 83 -24.84 -1.39 -7.68
N ILE A 84 -23.88 -2.04 -7.03
CA ILE A 84 -23.73 -3.51 -7.03
C ILE A 84 -23.81 -4.09 -5.62
N ALA A 85 -24.04 -3.25 -4.60
CA ALA A 85 -24.26 -3.72 -3.23
C ALA A 85 -25.46 -4.69 -3.18
N THR A 86 -25.24 -5.86 -2.57
CA THR A 86 -26.22 -6.95 -2.57
C THR A 86 -27.47 -6.65 -1.73
N LEU A 87 -27.45 -5.63 -0.86
CA LEU A 87 -28.48 -5.39 0.17
C LEU A 87 -28.82 -3.91 0.40
N ASN A 88 -29.29 -3.15 -0.62
CA ASN A 88 -29.81 -1.77 -0.42
C ASN A 88 -28.93 -0.90 0.51
N ASP A 89 -27.62 -1.07 0.39
CA ASP A 89 -26.64 -0.46 1.27
C ASP A 89 -25.84 0.56 0.46
N ASP A 90 -25.54 1.71 1.07
CA ASP A 90 -24.70 2.74 0.45
C ASP A 90 -23.20 2.31 0.40
N TYR A 91 -22.92 1.04 0.71
CA TYR A 91 -21.60 0.49 0.96
C TYR A 91 -21.42 -0.89 0.33
N LEU A 92 -20.22 -1.12 -0.20
CA LEU A 92 -19.68 -2.45 -0.47
C LEU A 92 -18.89 -2.86 0.77
N LEU A 93 -19.40 -3.78 1.57
CA LEU A 93 -18.75 -4.19 2.82
C LEU A 93 -17.52 -5.05 2.53
N ALA A 94 -16.59 -5.09 3.48
CA ALA A 94 -15.33 -5.81 3.31
C ALA A 94 -15.50 -7.31 3.08
N ASN A 95 -16.60 -7.89 3.54
CA ASN A 95 -16.92 -9.31 3.44
C ASN A 95 -17.93 -9.62 2.32
N ASP A 96 -18.25 -8.64 1.48
CA ASP A 96 -19.13 -8.85 0.32
C ASP A 96 -18.36 -9.50 -0.83
N GLU A 97 -19.07 -10.26 -1.68
CA GLU A 97 -18.49 -10.88 -2.88
C GLU A 97 -17.90 -9.83 -3.84
N GLU A 98 -18.55 -8.67 -3.93
CA GLU A 98 -18.13 -7.52 -4.76
C GLU A 98 -17.30 -6.48 -3.97
N SER A 99 -16.73 -6.88 -2.83
CA SER A 99 -15.89 -5.98 -2.02
C SER A 99 -14.66 -5.48 -2.79
N PHE A 100 -14.18 -4.28 -2.44
CA PHE A 100 -13.02 -3.72 -3.12
C PHE A 100 -11.73 -4.43 -2.69
N ILE A 101 -11.18 -5.24 -3.60
CA ILE A 101 -9.91 -5.94 -3.45
C ILE A 101 -8.84 -5.42 -4.42
N GLY A 102 -7.59 -5.79 -4.19
CA GLY A 102 -6.47 -5.48 -5.09
C GLY A 102 -5.34 -4.74 -4.39
N THR A 103 -4.18 -4.66 -5.06
CA THR A 103 -3.12 -3.72 -4.65
C THR A 103 -3.59 -2.27 -4.69
N SER A 104 -4.58 -1.97 -5.56
CA SER A 104 -5.30 -0.70 -5.61
C SER A 104 -6.03 -0.35 -4.31
N SER A 105 -6.46 -1.35 -3.53
CA SER A 105 -7.11 -1.15 -2.23
C SER A 105 -6.07 -1.06 -1.10
N SER A 106 -4.91 -1.68 -1.25
CA SER A 106 -3.76 -1.52 -0.34
C SER A 106 -3.10 -0.13 -0.38
N ALA A 107 -2.91 0.44 -1.57
CA ALA A 107 -2.27 1.75 -1.77
C ALA A 107 -2.91 2.90 -0.95
N PRO A 108 -4.25 3.08 -0.90
CA PRO A 108 -4.86 4.13 -0.09
C PRO A 108 -4.71 3.88 1.42
N ILE A 109 -4.62 2.63 1.89
CA ILE A 109 -4.31 2.37 3.32
C ILE A 109 -2.93 2.92 3.66
N VAL A 110 -1.90 2.58 2.87
CA VAL A 110 -0.55 3.12 3.08
C VAL A 110 -0.55 4.65 3.00
N SER A 111 -1.28 5.23 2.05
CA SER A 111 -1.41 6.68 1.92
C SER A 111 -2.02 7.32 3.17
N GLY A 112 -3.05 6.70 3.76
CA GLY A 112 -3.66 7.16 5.01
C GLY A 112 -2.72 7.05 6.21
N VAL A 113 -1.94 5.98 6.31
CA VAL A 113 -0.91 5.84 7.37
C VAL A 113 0.15 6.94 7.25
N ILE A 114 0.62 7.24 6.04
CA ILE A 114 1.56 8.33 5.82
C ILE A 114 0.93 9.68 6.16
N ALA A 115 -0.36 9.87 5.88
CA ALA A 115 -1.07 11.09 6.28
C ALA A 115 -1.08 11.26 7.82
N LEU A 116 -1.27 10.19 8.59
CA LEU A 116 -1.17 10.22 10.06
C LEU A 116 0.24 10.57 10.54
N MET A 117 1.28 10.02 9.89
CA MET A 117 2.67 10.39 10.19
C MET A 117 2.91 11.89 9.96
N LEU A 118 2.38 12.42 8.85
CA LEU A 118 2.48 13.83 8.51
C LEU A 118 1.63 14.73 9.41
N GLU A 119 0.51 14.24 9.93
CA GLU A 119 -0.30 14.95 10.92
C GLU A 119 0.50 15.15 12.22
N GLN A 120 1.19 14.12 12.69
CA GLN A 120 2.06 14.21 13.86
C GLN A 120 3.27 15.11 13.61
N ASN A 121 3.89 15.02 12.42
CA ASN A 121 5.02 15.85 12.05
C ASN A 121 4.97 16.26 10.56
N PRO A 122 4.47 17.48 10.24
CA PRO A 122 4.34 17.95 8.86
C PRO A 122 5.69 18.27 8.20
N ASN A 123 6.79 18.23 8.96
CA ASN A 123 8.14 18.45 8.44
C ASN A 123 8.85 17.18 7.99
N LEU A 124 8.27 15.99 8.19
CA LEU A 124 8.84 14.76 7.68
C LEU A 124 9.04 14.84 6.17
N THR A 125 10.27 14.50 5.78
CA THR A 125 10.68 14.33 4.39
C THR A 125 10.18 12.99 3.84
N ARG A 126 10.11 12.88 2.52
CA ARG A 126 9.81 11.60 1.84
C ARG A 126 10.76 10.50 2.31
N ILE A 127 12.05 10.79 2.43
CA ILE A 127 13.08 9.82 2.82
C ILE A 127 12.83 9.33 4.25
N GLU A 128 12.58 10.23 5.20
CA GLU A 128 12.29 9.86 6.59
C GLU A 128 11.01 9.02 6.72
N ILE A 129 9.99 9.32 5.91
CA ILE A 129 8.76 8.52 5.86
C ILE A 129 9.07 7.11 5.37
N VAL A 130 9.78 6.99 4.24
CA VAL A 130 10.17 5.69 3.67
C VAL A 130 11.01 4.89 4.68
N ASP A 131 12.00 5.50 5.31
CA ASP A 131 12.84 4.82 6.31
C ASP A 131 12.04 4.38 7.55
N SER A 132 11.04 5.17 7.96
CA SER A 132 10.12 4.79 9.03
C SER A 132 9.26 3.58 8.62
N LEU A 133 8.75 3.53 7.40
CA LEU A 133 8.01 2.36 6.88
C LEU A 133 8.90 1.11 6.86
N LYS A 134 10.16 1.24 6.41
CA LYS A 134 11.11 0.13 6.33
C LYS A 134 11.40 -0.53 7.69
N THR A 135 11.51 0.29 8.73
CA THR A 135 11.97 -0.13 10.06
C THR A 135 10.84 -0.55 11.00
N SER A 136 9.61 -0.12 10.73
CA SER A 136 8.43 -0.41 11.57
C SER A 136 7.55 -1.54 11.05
N SER A 137 7.70 -1.93 9.77
CA SER A 137 6.86 -2.93 9.13
C SER A 137 7.04 -4.35 9.72
N ASP A 138 5.91 -5.06 9.83
CA ASP A 138 5.85 -6.43 10.33
C ASP A 138 6.33 -7.44 9.28
N LYS A 139 7.22 -8.34 9.69
CA LYS A 139 7.69 -9.43 8.85
C LYS A 139 6.66 -10.56 8.86
N ILE A 140 5.95 -10.71 7.76
CA ILE A 140 4.84 -11.66 7.58
C ILE A 140 5.14 -12.64 6.44
N GLY A 141 4.18 -13.54 6.14
CA GLY A 141 4.26 -14.45 5.00
C GLY A 141 5.10 -15.71 5.22
N ASN A 142 5.72 -15.87 6.40
CA ASN A 142 6.62 -16.98 6.73
C ASN A 142 7.74 -17.18 5.68
N VAL A 143 8.33 -16.07 5.22
CA VAL A 143 9.44 -16.03 4.26
C VAL A 143 10.67 -15.40 4.89
N GLU A 144 11.83 -15.63 4.27
CA GLU A 144 13.07 -14.97 4.66
C GLU A 144 13.09 -13.51 4.19
N TYR A 145 13.56 -12.61 5.06
CA TYR A 145 13.83 -11.21 4.75
C TYR A 145 15.33 -10.97 4.82
N VAL A 146 15.98 -10.81 3.67
CA VAL A 146 17.41 -10.52 3.59
C VAL A 146 17.61 -9.03 3.83
N ASN A 147 18.40 -8.67 4.86
CA ASN A 147 18.56 -7.28 5.31
C ASN A 147 17.23 -6.58 5.61
N GLY A 148 16.22 -7.34 6.07
CA GLY A 148 14.90 -6.80 6.38
C GLY A 148 13.98 -6.61 5.17
N TRP A 149 14.37 -7.06 3.97
CA TRP A 149 13.58 -6.95 2.74
C TRP A 149 13.32 -8.31 2.09
N ASN A 150 12.17 -8.45 1.43
CA ASN A 150 11.76 -9.62 0.67
C ASN A 150 11.08 -9.19 -0.66
N GLU A 151 11.29 -9.93 -1.74
CA GLU A 151 10.75 -9.58 -3.08
C GLU A 151 9.23 -9.57 -3.19
N TYR A 152 8.52 -10.31 -2.33
CA TYR A 152 7.06 -10.41 -2.34
C TYR A 152 6.38 -9.47 -1.35
N TYR A 153 7.08 -9.09 -0.28
CA TYR A 153 6.51 -8.33 0.83
C TYR A 153 7.19 -6.97 1.04
N GLY A 154 8.22 -6.65 0.26
CA GLY A 154 9.08 -5.49 0.48
C GLY A 154 9.72 -5.56 1.87
N TYR A 155 9.62 -4.47 2.62
CA TYR A 155 10.01 -4.39 4.02
C TYR A 155 8.93 -4.95 4.97
N GLY A 156 7.83 -5.50 4.47
CA GLY A 156 6.80 -6.16 5.25
C GLY A 156 5.48 -5.39 5.27
N LYS A 157 4.57 -5.84 6.14
CA LYS A 157 3.26 -5.22 6.29
C LYS A 157 3.36 -3.95 7.12
N ILE A 158 2.75 -2.86 6.66
CA ILE A 158 2.66 -1.62 7.44
C ILE A 158 2.08 -1.88 8.85
N ASN A 159 2.66 -1.22 9.85
CA ASN A 159 2.21 -1.30 11.24
C ASN A 159 2.09 0.11 11.83
N VAL A 160 0.85 0.58 11.98
CA VAL A 160 0.55 1.94 12.43
C VAL A 160 0.99 2.18 13.87
N GLY A 161 0.75 1.23 14.78
CA GLY A 161 1.16 1.37 16.18
C GLY A 161 2.68 1.54 16.31
N ARG A 162 3.46 0.73 15.59
CA ARG A 162 4.92 0.87 15.55
C ARG A 162 5.38 2.18 14.92
N LEU A 163 4.68 2.68 13.89
CA LEU A 163 5.00 3.96 13.24
C LEU A 163 4.71 5.15 14.13
N LEU A 164 3.64 5.11 14.92
CA LEU A 164 3.16 6.22 15.74
C LEU A 164 3.58 6.13 17.21
N GLY A 165 4.22 5.02 17.61
CA GLY A 165 4.70 4.80 18.98
C GLY A 165 3.63 4.37 19.98
N GLU A 166 2.58 3.70 19.51
CA GLU A 166 1.42 3.22 20.28
C GLU A 166 1.41 1.69 20.49
#